data_AF-A0A9E3BM24-F1
#
_entry.id   AF-A0A9E3BM24-F1
#
_cell.length_a   1.000
_cell.length_b   1.000
_cell.length_c   1.000
_cell.angle_alpha   90.00
_cell.angle_beta   90.00
_cell.angle_gamma   90.00
#
_symmetry.space_group_name_H-M   'P 1'
#
loop_
_entity.id
_entity.type
_entity.pdbx_description
1 polymer ?
#
loop_
_entity_poly.entity_id
_entity_poly.type
_entity_poly.pdbx_seq_one_letter_code
_entity_poly.pdbx_strand_id
1 'polypeptide(L)' 'ASVTLRVQDPFDTMRFRVEASDDNVAQLTERHMDMRAVFLTFQYNFGQAPRIRQRPQQPVDQPGPGFPQ' A
#
# COMPACT_ATOMS: atom_id res chain seq x y z
N ALA A 1 11.91 -12.84 11.21
CA ALA A 1 11.20 -11.85 12.04
C ALA A 1 11.45 -10.46 11.48
N SER A 2 10.52 -9.52 11.64
CA SER A 2 10.64 -8.12 11.21
C SER A 2 10.02 -7.18 12.25
N VAL A 3 10.58 -5.97 12.34
CA VAL A 3 10.05 -4.86 13.14
C VAL A 3 9.84 -3.69 12.19
N THR A 4 8.67 -3.06 12.26
CA THR A 4 8.30 -1.91 11.45
C THR A 4 7.88 -0.76 12.37
N LEU A 5 8.47 0.42 12.15
CA LEU A 5 8.09 1.66 12.80
C LEU A 5 7.43 2.58 11.77
N ARG A 6 6.23 3.08 12.07
CA ARG A 6 5.55 4.10 11.27
C ARG A 6 5.25 5.31 12.14
N VAL A 7 5.66 6.48 11.68
CA VAL A 7 5.33 7.76 12.32
C VAL A 7 4.35 8.49 11.42
N GLN A 8 3.18 8.83 11.97
CA GLN A 8 2.14 9.60 11.30
C GLN A 8 2.18 11.04 11.81
N ASP A 9 2.11 11.97 10.86
CA ASP A 9 2.28 13.41 11.07
C ASP A 9 3.53 13.81 11.91
N PRO A 10 4.74 13.44 11.44
CA PRO A 10 5.97 13.69 12.19
C PRO A 10 6.28 15.19 12.40
N PHE A 11 5.73 16.08 11.58
CA PHE A 11 6.03 17.51 11.57
C PHE A 11 4.82 18.40 11.87
N ASP A 12 3.70 17.84 12.36
CA ASP A 12 2.48 18.60 12.71
C ASP A 12 1.94 19.45 11.55
N THR A 13 1.82 18.79 10.41
CA THR A 13 1.50 19.39 9.11
C THR A 13 0.03 19.27 8.74
N MET A 14 -0.76 18.46 9.45
CA MET A 14 -2.18 18.28 9.17
C MET A 14 -3.03 19.39 9.77
N ARG A 15 -2.98 20.56 9.12
CA ARG A 15 -3.77 21.73 9.47
C ARG A 15 -4.70 22.09 8.32
N PHE A 16 -5.96 22.37 8.62
CA PHE A 16 -6.92 22.86 7.65
C PHE A 16 -7.33 24.29 8.02
N ARG A 17 -7.08 25.23 7.11
CA ARG A 17 -7.48 26.63 7.22
C ARG A 17 -8.39 26.96 6.04
N VAL A 18 -9.62 27.38 6.33
CA VAL A 18 -10.53 27.94 5.34
C VAL A 18 -10.73 29.41 5.66
N GLU A 19 -10.48 30.24 4.66
CA GLU A 19 -10.68 31.67 4.71
C GLU A 19 -11.72 32.02 3.65
N ALA A 20 -12.93 32.35 4.11
CA ALA A 20 -13.99 32.92 3.28
C ALA A 20 -14.15 34.38 3.68
N SER A 21 -13.95 35.28 2.73
CA SER A 21 -14.00 36.74 2.93
C SER A 21 -14.96 37.35 1.93
N ASP A 22 -15.86 38.18 2.42
CA ASP A 22 -16.68 39.14 1.65
C ASP A 22 -16.52 40.53 2.28
N ASP A 23 -16.99 41.59 1.62
CA ASP A 23 -16.76 43.00 2.02
C ASP A 23 -17.32 43.36 3.41
N ASN A 24 -18.14 42.48 4.02
CA ASN A 24 -18.76 42.69 5.33
C ASN A 24 -18.47 41.59 6.36
N VAL A 25 -17.93 40.43 5.98
CA VAL A 25 -17.72 39.28 6.90
C VAL A 25 -16.48 38.47 6.51
N ALA A 26 -15.60 38.25 7.48
CA ALA A 26 -14.51 37.28 7.38
C ALA A 26 -14.81 36.07 8.29
N GLN A 27 -14.93 34.88 7.70
CA GLN A 27 -15.08 33.64 8.45
C GLN A 27 -13.79 32.83 8.37
N LEU A 28 -13.11 32.73 9.52
CA LEU A 28 -11.94 31.89 9.71
C LEU A 28 -12.37 30.59 10.38
N THR A 29 -12.19 29.46 9.69
CA THR A 29 -12.36 28.13 10.28
C THR A 29 -11.00 27.45 10.33
N GLU A 30 -10.47 27.27 11.54
CA GLU A 30 -9.23 26.54 11.80
C GLU A 30 -9.57 25.22 12.49
N ARG A 31 -9.08 24.11 11.95
CA ARG A 31 -9.20 22.80 12.58
C ARG A 31 -7.84 22.16 12.69
N HIS A 32 -7.41 21.95 13.92
CA HIS A 32 -6.26 21.11 14.26
C HIS A 32 -6.76 19.66 14.36
N MET A 33 -6.22 18.78 13.53
CA MET A 33 -6.45 17.35 13.70
C MET A 33 -5.27 16.81 14.53
N ASP A 34 -5.47 16.60 15.83
CA ASP A 34 -4.46 15.99 16.74
C ASP A 34 -4.18 14.53 16.33
N MET A 35 -3.42 14.34 15.26
CA MET A 35 -3.20 13.05 14.61
C MET A 35 -1.72 12.65 14.56
N ARG A 36 -0.93 13.12 15.53
CA ARG A 36 0.43 12.63 15.71
C ARG A 36 0.39 11.25 16.35
N ALA A 37 0.86 10.24 15.63
CA ALA A 37 0.80 8.86 16.09
C ALA A 37 2.08 8.10 15.73
N VAL A 38 2.45 7.15 16.58
CA VAL A 38 3.58 6.24 16.37
C VAL A 38 3.07 4.81 16.44
N PHE A 39 3.34 4.02 15.41
CA PHE A 39 2.95 2.63 15.30
C PHE A 39 4.19 1.74 15.26
N LEU A 40 4.27 0.78 16.18
CA LEU A 40 5.31 -0.25 16.20
C LEU A 40 4.65 -1.60 15.92
N THR A 41 5.17 -2.31 14.92
CA THR A 41 4.67 -3.63 14.55
C THR A 41 5.81 -4.64 14.57
N PHE A 42 5.61 -5.75 15.26
CA PHE A 42 6.50 -6.90 15.24
C PHE A 42 5.83 -8.06 14.52
N GLN A 43 6.53 -8.67 13.56
CA GLN A 43 6.03 -9.81 12.82
C GLN A 43 7.06 -10.95 12.85
N TYR A 44 6.59 -12.14 13.21
CA TYR A 44 7.38 -13.36 13.14
C TYR A 44 6.63 -14.39 12.27
N ASN A 45 7.21 -14.73 11.11
CA ASN A 45 6.63 -15.71 10.21
C ASN A 45 7.23 -17.09 10.52
N PHE A 46 6.37 -18.09 10.72
CA PHE A 46 6.74 -19.49 10.91
C PHE A 46 6.49 -20.28 9.62
N GLY A 47 7.32 -21.29 9.35
CA GLY A 47 7.19 -22.18 8.19
C GLY A 47 8.07 -21.80 7.00
N GLN A 48 8.07 -22.65 5.97
CA GLN A 48 8.84 -22.46 4.74
C GLN A 48 7.95 -21.80 3.68
N ALA A 49 8.41 -20.72 3.06
CA ALA A 49 7.70 -20.12 1.94
C ALA A 49 7.43 -21.19 0.86
N PRO A 50 6.20 -21.34 0.35
CA PRO A 50 5.88 -22.36 -0.64
C PRO A 50 6.83 -22.24 -1.84
N ARG A 51 7.60 -23.29 -2.11
CA ARG A 51 8.38 -23.37 -3.35
C ARG A 51 7.37 -23.52 -4.48
N ILE A 52 7.01 -22.41 -5.13
CA ILE A 52 6.26 -22.44 -6.38
C ILE A 52 7.16 -23.18 -7.38
N ARG A 53 6.89 -24.47 -7.57
CA ARG A 53 7.49 -25.24 -8.66
C ARG A 53 6.92 -24.63 -9.92
N GLN A 54 7.73 -23.84 -10.64
CA GLN A 54 7.43 -23.52 -12.03
C GLN A 54 7.23 -24.88 -12.71
N ARG A 55 6.01 -25.16 -13.21
CA ARG A 55 5.78 -26.39 -13.97
C ARG A 55 6.82 -26.37 -15.10
N PRO A 56 7.63 -27.42 -15.27
CA PRO A 56 8.42 -27.52 -16.48
C PRO A 56 7.43 -27.41 -17.65
N GLN A 57 7.68 -26.46 -18.55
CA GLN A 57 7.04 -26.47 -19.86
C GLN A 57 7.32 -27.87 -20.42
N GLN A 58 6.26 -28.69 -20.52
CA GLN A 58 6.34 -29.92 -21.27
C GLN A 58 6.85 -29.54 -22.66
N PRO A 59 7.95 -30.14 -23.15
CA PRO A 59 8.22 -30.13 -24.57
C PRO A 59 6.94 -30.65 -25.23
N VAL A 60 6.33 -29.84 -26.07
CA VAL A 60 5.27 -30.30 -26.94
C VAL A 60 6.00 -31.19 -27.95
N ASP A 61 6.19 -32.47 -27.60
CA ASP A 61 6.48 -33.50 -28.57
C ASP A 61 5.31 -33.46 -29.54
N GLN A 62 5.56 -32.95 -30.75
CA GLN A 62 4.60 -32.85 -31.82
C GLN A 62 4.85 -34.00 -32.81
N PRO A 63 4.27 -35.19 -32.60
CA PRO A 63 4.11 -36.17 -33.65
C PRO A 63 2.83 -35.83 -34.44
N GLY A 64 2.98 -35.54 -35.73
CA GLY A 64 1.87 -35.23 -36.63
C GLY A 64 0.94 -36.41 -36.91
N PRO A 65 -0.18 -36.14 -37.60
CA PRO A 65 -0.55 -36.98 -38.74
C PRO A 65 -0.95 -36.14 -39.97
N GLY A 66 -0.45 -36.54 -41.13
CA GLY A 66 -0.76 -35.93 -42.42
C GLY A 66 -2.21 -36.11 -42.86
N PHE A 67 -2.68 -35.18 -43.69
CA PHE A 67 -3.97 -35.24 -44.38
C PHE A 67 -3.76 -35.75 -45.82
N PRO A 68 -4.44 -36.81 -46.27
CA PRO A 68 -4.47 -37.18 -47.69
C PRO A 68 -5.42 -36.26 -48.48
N GLN A 69 -5.10 -36.04 -49.77
CA GLN A 69 -5.96 -35.34 -50.74
C GLN A 69 -7.16 -36.20 -51.14
#